data_AF-A0A9X9WEE2-F1
#
_entry.id   AF-A0A9X9WEE2-F1
#
_cell.length_a   1.000
_cell.length_b   1.000
_cell.length_c   1.000
_cell.angle_alpha   90.00
_cell.angle_beta   90.00
_cell.angle_gamma   90.00
#
_symmetry.space_group_name_H-M   'P 1'
#
loop_
_entity.id
_entity.type
_entity.pdbx_description
1 polymer ?
#
loop_
_entity_poly.entity_id
_entity_poly.type
_entity_poly.pdbx_seq_one_letter_code
_entity_poly.pdbx_strand_id
1 'polypeptide(L)'
;MSSAGGGDPGPASNADPMSVPLSVDQRRTARAMAGLGVARRQIAKYLRMDEAELAARLGDELEQAEVEANSKVAKALFAMATQKNNVAAAIFWMKARGGWREKHEIEATVQATQNYVIRVPQRPSSQEEWLAMYAPRAITEQE
;
A
#
# COMPACT_ATOMS: atom_id res chain seq x y z
N MET A 1 -26.36 -53.68 -46.63
CA MET A 1 -26.08 -52.33 -47.17
C MET A 1 -26.90 -51.34 -46.36
N SER A 2 -26.36 -50.13 -46.14
CA SER A 2 -26.79 -49.06 -45.21
C SER A 2 -26.26 -49.28 -43.77
N SER A 3 -25.10 -48.72 -43.36
CA SER A 3 -24.65 -47.31 -43.37
C SER A 3 -25.66 -46.43 -42.64
N ALA A 4 -25.35 -45.52 -41.73
CA ALA A 4 -24.19 -45.10 -40.95
C ALA A 4 -24.78 -44.05 -40.00
N GLY A 5 -24.30 -43.94 -38.76
CA GLY A 5 -24.86 -42.96 -37.83
C GLY A 5 -24.10 -42.92 -36.51
N GLY A 6 -22.78 -42.91 -36.58
CA GLY A 6 -21.96 -42.49 -35.44
C GLY A 6 -22.11 -40.99 -35.26
N GLY A 7 -23.03 -40.58 -34.40
CA GLY A 7 -23.07 -39.22 -33.86
C GLY A 7 -21.99 -39.10 -32.80
N ASP A 8 -20.89 -38.47 -33.18
CA ASP A 8 -19.81 -38.08 -32.28
C ASP A 8 -20.38 -37.10 -31.23
N PRO A 9 -20.31 -37.37 -29.92
CA PRO A 9 -20.73 -36.40 -28.93
C PRO A 9 -19.69 -35.27 -28.90
N GLY A 10 -20.10 -34.08 -29.36
CA GLY A 10 -19.27 -32.88 -29.35
C GLY A 10 -18.67 -32.57 -27.97
N PRO A 11 -17.56 -31.82 -27.92
CA PRO A 11 -16.81 -31.60 -26.69
C PRO A 11 -17.69 -30.92 -25.63
N ALA A 12 -17.58 -31.45 -24.41
CA ALA A 12 -18.30 -31.04 -23.21
C ALA A 12 -18.47 -29.52 -23.12
N SER A 13 -19.73 -29.10 -22.92
CA SER A 13 -20.10 -27.77 -22.46
C SER A 13 -19.14 -27.31 -21.36
N ASN A 14 -18.34 -26.28 -21.66
CA ASN A 14 -17.56 -25.57 -20.66
C ASN A 14 -18.52 -25.07 -19.59
N ALA A 15 -18.60 -25.78 -18.46
CA ALA A 15 -19.32 -25.32 -17.30
C ALA A 15 -18.70 -23.99 -16.87
N ASP A 16 -19.54 -22.97 -16.70
CA ASP A 16 -19.12 -21.68 -16.16
C ASP A 16 -18.34 -21.94 -14.86
N PRO A 17 -17.06 -21.52 -14.74
CA PRO A 17 -16.23 -21.83 -13.56
C PRO A 17 -16.89 -21.41 -12.24
N MET A 18 -17.79 -20.41 -12.30
CA MET A 18 -18.58 -19.93 -11.16
C MET A 18 -19.68 -20.91 -10.67
N SER A 19 -19.99 -21.95 -11.43
CA SER A 19 -21.07 -22.90 -11.11
C SER A 19 -20.67 -23.98 -10.09
N VAL A 20 -19.38 -24.28 -9.93
CA VAL A 20 -18.92 -25.32 -8.99
C VAL A 20 -18.80 -24.73 -7.58
N PRO A 21 -19.57 -25.20 -6.58
CA PRO A 21 -19.47 -24.69 -5.21
C PRO A 21 -18.10 -25.01 -4.61
N LEU A 22 -17.50 -24.01 -3.93
CA LEU A 22 -16.26 -24.19 -3.17
C LEU A 22 -16.46 -25.23 -2.06
N SER A 23 -15.50 -26.13 -1.92
CA SER A 23 -15.55 -27.12 -0.83
C SER A 23 -15.34 -26.45 0.53
N VAL A 24 -15.89 -27.07 1.58
CA VAL A 24 -15.72 -26.58 2.97
C VAL A 24 -14.23 -26.50 3.34
N ASP A 25 -13.42 -27.45 2.87
CA ASP A 25 -11.98 -27.47 3.12
C ASP A 25 -11.24 -26.32 2.42
N GLN A 26 -11.63 -25.97 1.20
CA GLN A 26 -11.08 -24.82 0.48
C GLN A 26 -11.39 -23.52 1.21
N ARG A 27 -12.65 -23.33 1.65
CA ARG A 27 -13.05 -22.14 2.43
C ARG A 27 -12.27 -22.06 3.75
N ARG A 28 -12.18 -23.16 4.50
CA ARG A 28 -11.42 -23.23 5.76
C ARG A 28 -9.95 -22.90 5.55
N THR A 29 -9.34 -23.42 4.49
CA THR A 29 -7.93 -23.16 4.16
C THR A 29 -7.72 -21.69 3.78
N ALA A 30 -8.61 -21.12 2.96
CA ALA A 30 -8.56 -19.71 2.58
C ALA A 30 -8.67 -18.79 3.80
N ARG A 31 -9.65 -19.06 4.69
CA ARG A 31 -9.84 -18.34 5.95
C ARG A 31 -8.59 -18.42 6.83
N ALA A 32 -7.98 -19.60 6.96
CA ALA A 32 -6.76 -19.77 7.73
C ALA A 32 -5.58 -18.97 7.15
N MET A 33 -5.40 -18.99 5.82
CA MET A 33 -4.36 -18.21 5.15
C MET A 33 -4.56 -16.70 5.31
N ALA A 34 -5.80 -16.21 5.16
CA ALA A 34 -6.12 -14.80 5.39
C ALA A 34 -5.88 -14.37 6.85
N GLY A 35 -6.29 -15.20 7.82
CA GLY A 35 -6.02 -14.94 9.23
C GLY A 35 -4.53 -14.87 9.58
N LEU A 36 -3.65 -15.49 8.78
CA LEU A 36 -2.20 -15.40 8.91
C LEU A 36 -1.58 -14.22 8.14
N GLY A 37 -2.40 -13.43 7.43
CA GLY A 37 -1.95 -12.27 6.65
C GLY A 37 -1.43 -12.62 5.26
N VAL A 38 -1.75 -13.79 4.70
CA VAL A 38 -1.36 -14.14 3.33
C VAL A 38 -2.13 -13.28 2.33
N ALA A 39 -1.45 -12.74 1.33
CA ALA A 39 -2.08 -11.85 0.34
C ALA A 39 -3.16 -12.57 -0.49
N ARG A 40 -4.27 -11.88 -0.77
CA ARG A 40 -5.43 -12.41 -1.55
C ARG A 40 -5.00 -13.03 -2.88
N ARG A 41 -4.12 -12.37 -3.65
CA ARG A 41 -3.50 -12.92 -4.87
C ARG A 41 -2.83 -14.29 -4.68
N GLN A 42 -2.14 -14.50 -3.55
CA GLN A 42 -1.48 -15.78 -3.25
C GLN A 42 -2.48 -16.86 -2.86
N ILE A 43 -3.54 -16.50 -2.13
CA ILE A 43 -4.66 -17.39 -1.79
C ILE A 43 -5.40 -17.80 -3.07
N ALA A 44 -5.68 -16.86 -3.97
CA ALA A 44 -6.33 -17.12 -5.26
C ALA A 44 -5.49 -18.11 -6.09
N LYS A 45 -4.18 -17.87 -6.19
CA LYS A 45 -3.24 -18.78 -6.84
C LYS A 45 -3.20 -20.16 -6.19
N TYR A 46 -3.25 -20.23 -4.86
CA TYR A 46 -3.27 -21.50 -4.12
C TYR A 46 -4.54 -22.31 -4.42
N LEU A 47 -5.69 -21.64 -4.49
CA LEU A 47 -6.98 -22.26 -4.83
C LEU A 47 -7.20 -22.44 -6.33
N ARG A 48 -6.24 -22.01 -7.16
CA ARG A 48 -6.28 -22.07 -8.63
C ARG A 48 -7.48 -21.33 -9.23
N MET A 49 -7.76 -20.13 -8.72
CA MET A 49 -8.79 -19.23 -9.22
C MET A 49 -8.24 -17.82 -9.45
N ASP A 50 -8.99 -17.01 -10.18
CA ASP A 50 -8.68 -15.60 -10.36
C ASP A 50 -8.97 -14.79 -9.09
N GLU A 51 -8.25 -13.68 -8.93
CA GLU A 51 -8.41 -12.81 -7.75
C GLU A 51 -9.79 -12.15 -7.68
N ALA A 52 -10.38 -11.83 -8.84
CA ALA A 52 -11.75 -11.32 -8.92
C ALA A 52 -12.78 -12.37 -8.48
N GLU A 53 -12.55 -13.64 -8.83
CA GLU A 53 -13.38 -14.76 -8.40
C GLU A 53 -13.27 -14.97 -6.89
N LEU A 54 -12.04 -14.96 -6.35
CA LEU A 54 -11.82 -15.06 -4.90
C LEU A 54 -12.56 -13.95 -4.15
N ALA A 55 -12.45 -12.71 -4.62
CA ALA A 55 -13.12 -11.57 -4.01
C ALA A 55 -14.64 -11.73 -4.02
N ALA A 56 -15.22 -12.15 -5.15
CA ALA A 56 -16.66 -12.36 -5.28
C ALA A 56 -17.20 -13.51 -4.39
N ARG A 57 -16.40 -14.56 -4.17
CA ARG A 57 -16.86 -15.79 -3.50
C ARG A 57 -16.51 -15.89 -2.02
N LEU A 58 -15.41 -15.26 -1.61
CA LEU A 58 -14.81 -15.39 -0.28
C LEU A 58 -14.42 -14.06 0.37
N GLY A 59 -14.61 -12.91 -0.28
CA GLY A 59 -14.17 -11.60 0.24
C GLY A 59 -14.52 -11.37 1.71
N ASP A 60 -15.80 -11.44 2.05
CA ASP A 60 -16.29 -11.24 3.42
C ASP A 60 -15.72 -12.27 4.41
N GLU A 61 -15.56 -13.52 3.99
CA GLU A 61 -15.00 -14.57 4.84
C GLU A 61 -13.52 -14.34 5.16
N LEU A 62 -12.75 -13.82 4.19
CA LEU A 62 -11.34 -13.49 4.39
C LEU A 62 -11.20 -12.29 5.32
N GLU A 63 -12.02 -11.25 5.16
CA GLU A 63 -12.02 -10.08 6.05
C GLU A 63 -12.40 -10.47 7.48
N GLN A 64 -13.43 -11.31 7.62
CA GLN A 64 -13.81 -11.84 8.93
C GLN A 64 -12.68 -12.66 9.55
N ALA A 65 -11.94 -13.44 8.75
CA ALA A 65 -10.79 -14.21 9.22
C ALA A 65 -9.69 -13.32 9.81
N GLU A 66 -9.36 -12.23 9.13
CA GLU A 66 -8.36 -11.26 9.55
C GLU A 66 -8.76 -10.60 10.88
N VAL A 67 -10.01 -10.15 10.98
CA VAL A 67 -10.55 -9.57 12.22
C VAL A 67 -10.54 -10.57 13.38
N GLU A 68 -10.93 -11.82 13.12
CA GLU A 68 -10.95 -12.88 14.11
C GLU A 68 -9.52 -13.21 14.61
N ALA A 69 -8.56 -13.33 13.70
CA ALA A 69 -7.16 -13.58 14.03
C ALA A 69 -6.57 -12.45 14.87
N ASN A 70 -6.78 -11.20 14.45
CA ASN A 70 -6.35 -10.01 15.19
C ASN A 70 -6.97 -9.96 16.60
N SER A 71 -8.25 -10.32 16.73
CA SER A 71 -8.97 -10.37 18.01
C SER A 71 -8.39 -11.44 18.95
N LYS A 72 -8.03 -12.61 18.42
CA LYS A 72 -7.38 -13.69 19.20
C LYS A 72 -6.03 -13.24 19.74
N VAL A 73 -5.20 -12.62 18.90
CA VAL A 73 -3.90 -12.08 19.32
C VAL A 73 -4.08 -10.97 20.36
N ALA A 74 -5.03 -10.05 20.15
CA ALA A 74 -5.34 -8.99 21.10
C ALA A 74 -5.77 -9.55 22.47
N LYS A 75 -6.64 -10.56 22.50
CA LYS A 75 -7.06 -11.23 23.74
C LYS A 75 -5.88 -11.90 24.46
N ALA A 76 -5.01 -12.59 23.73
CA ALA A 76 -3.81 -13.21 24.30
C ALA A 76 -2.88 -12.16 24.91
N LEU A 77 -2.60 -11.07 24.18
CA LEU A 77 -1.72 -10.00 24.64
C LEU A 77 -2.30 -9.28 25.88
N PHE A 78 -3.61 -9.05 25.91
CA PHE A 78 -4.31 -8.49 27.07
C PHE A 78 -4.16 -9.38 28.31
N ALA A 79 -4.33 -10.71 28.16
CA ALA A 79 -4.13 -11.65 29.27
C ALA A 79 -2.67 -11.65 29.76
N MET A 80 -1.70 -11.55 28.84
CA MET A 80 -0.28 -11.43 29.20
C MET A 80 0.01 -10.15 30.00
N ALA A 81 -0.58 -9.02 29.58
CA ALA A 81 -0.42 -7.73 30.24
C ALA A 81 -1.09 -7.67 31.62
N THR A 82 -2.24 -8.34 31.80
CA THR A 82 -3.06 -8.21 33.02
C THR A 82 -2.85 -9.32 34.04
N GLN A 83 -2.51 -10.54 33.62
CA GLN A 83 -2.47 -11.71 34.50
C GLN A 83 -1.07 -12.33 34.63
N LYS A 84 -0.26 -12.24 33.57
CA LYS A 84 1.06 -12.91 33.53
C LYS A 84 2.24 -11.99 33.82
N ASN A 85 1.97 -10.79 34.33
CA ASN A 85 2.97 -9.76 34.69
C ASN A 85 3.99 -9.47 33.57
N ASN A 86 3.57 -9.55 32.29
CA ASN A 86 4.44 -9.25 31.16
C ASN A 86 4.49 -7.73 30.93
N VAL A 87 5.56 -7.10 31.42
CA VAL A 87 5.77 -5.64 31.34
C VAL A 87 5.82 -5.15 29.89
N ALA A 88 6.42 -5.90 28.97
CA ALA A 88 6.49 -5.51 27.56
C ALA A 88 5.09 -5.45 26.92
N ALA A 89 4.22 -6.43 27.20
CA ALA A 89 2.84 -6.43 26.74
C ALA A 89 2.03 -5.27 27.33
N ALA A 90 2.23 -4.96 28.62
CA ALA A 90 1.58 -3.82 29.29
C ALA A 90 2.04 -2.47 28.70
N ILE A 91 3.35 -2.26 28.54
CA ILE A 91 3.90 -1.04 27.92
C ILE A 91 3.40 -0.90 26.48
N PHE A 92 3.43 -1.98 25.70
CA PHE A 92 2.89 -1.98 24.34
C PHE A 92 1.42 -1.55 24.33
N TRP A 93 0.59 -2.11 25.22
CA TRP A 93 -0.81 -1.73 25.32
C TRP A 93 -0.98 -0.24 25.64
N MET A 94 -0.22 0.28 26.62
CA MET A 94 -0.31 1.69 27.00
C MET A 94 0.11 2.62 25.85
N LYS A 95 1.13 2.27 25.07
CA LYS A 95 1.54 3.04 23.89
C LYS A 95 0.54 2.93 22.72
N ALA A 96 0.13 1.71 22.37
CA ALA A 96 -0.67 1.45 21.17
C ALA A 96 -2.17 1.75 21.34
N ARG A 97 -2.72 1.55 22.54
CA ARG A 97 -4.17 1.75 22.84
C ARG A 97 -4.43 2.70 24.00
N GLY A 98 -3.56 2.73 25.01
CA GLY A 98 -3.70 3.62 26.18
C GLY A 98 -3.34 5.10 25.92
N GLY A 99 -2.89 5.43 24.71
CA GLY A 99 -2.58 6.79 24.30
C GLY A 99 -1.29 7.37 24.89
N TRP A 100 -0.46 6.56 25.57
CA TRP A 100 0.82 7.02 26.07
C TRP A 100 1.77 7.32 24.91
N ARG A 101 2.36 8.51 24.95
CA ARG A 101 3.36 8.96 23.98
C ARG A 101 4.60 9.43 24.74
N GLU A 102 5.76 9.23 24.14
CA GLU A 102 7.01 9.74 24.69
C GLU A 102 7.08 11.26 24.48
N LYS A 103 7.38 12.00 25.54
CA LYS A 103 7.62 13.45 25.45
C LYS A 103 8.95 13.65 24.72
N HIS A 104 8.90 14.27 23.55
CA HIS A 104 10.09 14.72 22.82
C HIS A 104 10.25 16.22 23.06
N GLU A 105 11.39 16.62 23.62
CA GLU A 105 11.79 18.03 23.75
C GLU A 105 12.75 18.33 22.60
N ILE A 106 12.30 19.11 21.62
CA ILE A 106 13.09 19.47 20.45
C ILE A 106 13.67 20.86 20.69
N GLU A 107 14.96 20.92 21.00
CA GLU A 107 15.70 22.18 21.09
C GLU A 107 16.26 22.53 19.70
N ALA A 108 15.50 23.33 18.95
CA ALA A 108 15.90 23.75 17.61
C ALA A 108 16.71 25.05 17.69
N THR A 109 18.04 24.94 17.51
CA THR A 109 18.89 26.13 17.28
C THR A 109 18.81 26.50 15.80
N VAL A 110 18.00 27.51 15.47
CA VAL A 110 17.92 28.04 14.11
C VAL A 110 19.10 28.99 13.91
N GLN A 111 20.16 28.53 13.26
CA GLN A 111 21.15 29.45 12.69
C GLN A 111 20.49 30.17 11.51
N ALA A 112 20.31 31.48 11.63
CA ALA A 112 19.75 32.30 10.56
C ALA A 112 20.68 32.24 9.33
N THR A 113 20.36 31.37 8.38
CA THR A 113 20.99 31.37 7.06
C THR A 113 20.70 32.71 6.40
N GLN A 114 21.73 33.39 5.92
CA GLN A 114 21.64 34.76 5.40
C GLN A 114 20.49 34.94 4.41
N ASN A 115 19.60 35.90 4.69
CA ASN A 115 18.58 36.34 3.76
C ASN A 115 19.23 37.15 2.64
N TYR A 116 19.41 36.55 1.45
CA TYR A 116 19.83 37.29 0.27
C TYR A 116 18.65 38.06 -0.33
N VAL A 117 18.74 39.38 -0.33
CA VAL A 117 17.80 40.24 -1.05
C VAL A 117 18.31 40.42 -2.49
N ILE A 118 17.78 39.65 -3.43
CA ILE A 118 18.08 39.83 -4.86
C ILE A 118 17.29 41.05 -5.35
N ARG A 119 17.98 42.17 -5.58
CA ARG A 119 17.39 43.33 -6.28
C ARG A 119 17.52 43.11 -7.78
N VAL A 120 16.40 42.84 -8.43
CA VAL A 120 16.34 42.79 -9.90
C VAL A 120 16.42 44.23 -10.43
N PRO A 121 17.39 44.60 -11.29
CA PRO A 121 17.43 45.91 -11.91
C PRO A 121 16.20 46.10 -12.80
N GLN A 122 15.72 47.34 -12.91
CA GLN A 122 14.60 47.66 -13.81
C GLN A 122 15.00 47.36 -15.25
N ARG A 123 14.08 46.75 -16.02
CA ARG A 123 14.32 46.46 -17.43
C ARG A 123 14.48 47.79 -18.17
N PRO A 124 15.58 48.01 -18.92
CA PRO A 124 15.74 49.22 -19.69
C PRO A 124 14.61 49.34 -20.71
N SER A 125 14.12 50.56 -20.86
CA SER A 125 12.90 50.87 -21.63
C SER A 125 13.16 50.94 -23.13
N SER A 126 14.43 51.02 -23.52
CA SER A 126 14.87 51.18 -24.90
C SER A 126 16.13 50.37 -25.21
N GLN A 127 16.34 50.12 -26.50
CA GLN A 127 17.52 49.43 -27.00
C GLN A 127 18.80 50.26 -26.80
N GLU A 128 18.73 51.58 -26.95
CA GLU A 128 19.87 52.47 -26.73
C GLU A 128 20.33 52.45 -25.28
N GLU A 129 19.39 52.50 -24.33
CA GLU A 129 19.68 52.40 -22.90
C GLU A 129 20.26 51.03 -22.55
N TRP A 130 19.73 49.96 -23.16
CA TRP A 130 20.27 48.60 -22.99
C TRP A 130 21.70 48.49 -23.53
N LEU A 131 21.97 49.02 -24.73
CA LEU A 131 23.29 49.03 -25.33
C LEU A 131 24.26 49.91 -24.52
N ALA A 132 23.84 51.06 -24.00
CA ALA A 132 24.68 51.88 -23.14
C ALA A 132 25.09 51.17 -21.85
N MET A 133 24.17 50.37 -21.27
CA MET A 133 24.39 49.70 -19.99
C MET A 133 25.14 48.37 -20.13
N TYR A 134 24.92 47.63 -21.22
CA TYR A 134 25.37 46.25 -21.36
C TYR A 134 26.17 45.96 -22.63
N ALA A 135 26.34 46.93 -23.55
CA ALA A 135 27.19 46.68 -24.70
C ALA A 135 28.64 46.46 -24.22
N PRO A 136 29.32 45.43 -24.74
CA PRO A 136 30.75 45.26 -24.49
C PRO A 136 31.46 46.50 -25.05
N ARG A 137 32.17 47.24 -24.20
CA ARG A 137 33.01 48.33 -24.68
C ARG A 137 34.07 47.73 -25.58
N ALA A 138 34.13 48.21 -26.83
CA ALA A 138 35.18 47.80 -27.74
C ALA A 138 36.53 48.05 -27.07
N ILE A 139 37.39 47.03 -27.07
CA ILE A 139 38.77 47.16 -26.60
C ILE A 139 39.45 48.03 -27.65
N THR A 140 39.56 49.34 -27.40
CA THR A 140 40.40 50.21 -28.21
C THR A 140 41.84 49.77 -27.99
N GLU A 141 42.39 49.03 -28.96
CA GLU A 141 43.83 48.85 -29.11
C GLU A 141 44.46 50.23 -29.28
N GLN A 142 45.28 50.63 -28.31
CA GLN A 142 46.12 51.82 -28.39
C GLN A 142 47.41 51.44 -29.11
N GLU A 143 47.72 52.15 -30.20
CA GLU A 143 49.06 52.28 -30.80
C GLU A 143 49.71 53.58 -30.32
#